data_AF-A0A1Q6IEJ8-F1
#
_entry.id   AF-A0A1Q6IEJ8-F1
#
_cell.length_a   1.000
_cell.length_b   1.000
_cell.length_c   1.000
_cell.angle_alpha   90.00
_cell.angle_beta   90.00
_cell.angle_gamma   90.00
#
_symmetry.space_group_name_H-M   'P 1'
#
loop_
_entity.id
_entity.type
_entity.pdbx_description
1 polymer ?
#
loop_
_entity_poly.entity_id
_entity_poly.type
_entity_poly.pdbx_seq_one_letter_code
_entity_poly.pdbx_strand_id
1 'polypeptide(L)'
;MLTVAIGFLLLNCTDMKEGFLMTENARFYPDSLIISAYTDIPEEPMDSDFPYQSNQISGVDGTAPVRYTVVAVHSDNGFDKGLEYVSATRDGRIEIMRKHKMPAGNYSVDLRIYTEDHSVVIPECFKITAREETIE
;
A
#
# COMPACT_ATOMS: atom_id res chain seq x y z
N MET A 1 -59.93 32.27 9.32
CA MET A 1 -58.92 31.94 8.29
C MET A 1 -57.67 31.50 9.01
N LEU A 2 -57.43 30.18 9.01
CA LEU A 2 -56.36 29.52 9.74
C LEU A 2 -55.47 28.84 8.69
N THR A 3 -54.26 29.37 8.45
CA THR A 3 -53.22 28.65 7.71
C THR A 3 -51.93 28.79 8.48
N VAL A 4 -51.65 27.76 9.28
CA VAL A 4 -50.40 27.55 10.00
C VAL A 4 -49.30 27.37 8.94
N ALA A 5 -48.37 28.33 8.87
CA ALA A 5 -47.18 28.20 8.06
C ALA A 5 -46.26 27.16 8.71
N ILE A 6 -46.27 25.96 8.14
CA ILE A 6 -45.36 24.87 8.49
C ILE A 6 -43.95 25.28 8.03
N GLY A 7 -43.16 25.79 8.97
CA GLY A 7 -41.74 26.05 8.78
C GLY A 7 -40.94 24.74 8.88
N PHE A 8 -40.86 24.00 7.78
CA PHE A 8 -39.94 22.88 7.59
C PHE A 8 -38.50 23.43 7.45
N LEU A 9 -37.77 23.56 8.55
CA LEU A 9 -36.34 23.95 8.57
C LEU A 9 -35.52 23.03 9.48
N LEU A 10 -35.64 21.71 9.26
CA LEU A 10 -34.73 20.71 9.86
C LEU A 10 -34.04 19.89 8.77
N LEU A 11 -33.28 20.56 7.91
CA LEU A 11 -32.29 19.91 7.05
C LEU A 11 -30.92 20.52 7.32
N ASN A 12 -30.42 20.32 8.54
CA ASN A 12 -28.99 20.37 8.80
C ASN A 12 -28.52 18.96 9.12
N CYS A 13 -28.42 18.14 8.07
CA CYS A 13 -27.60 16.93 8.15
C CYS A 13 -26.15 17.39 7.91
N THR A 14 -25.48 17.87 8.96
CA THR A 14 -24.03 18.01 8.92
C THR A 14 -23.44 16.69 9.38
N ASP A 15 -23.36 15.74 8.46
CA ASP A 15 -22.62 14.50 8.69
C ASP A 15 -21.13 14.85 8.74
N MET A 16 -20.69 15.32 9.90
CA MET A 16 -19.29 15.65 10.15
C MET A 16 -18.56 14.33 10.27
N LYS A 17 -17.72 14.01 9.29
CA LYS A 17 -16.84 12.83 9.33
C LYS A 17 -16.12 12.77 10.67
N GLU A 18 -16.38 11.73 11.44
CA GLU A 18 -15.70 11.48 12.70
C GLU A 18 -14.27 10.96 12.41
N GLY A 19 -13.36 11.15 13.36
CA GLY A 19 -11.98 10.66 13.24
C GLY A 19 -11.04 11.49 12.35
N PHE A 20 -9.80 11.00 12.23
CA PHE A 20 -8.71 11.69 11.54
C PHE A 20 -7.73 10.72 10.89
N LEU A 21 -6.92 11.26 9.96
CA LEU A 21 -5.77 10.59 9.37
C LEU A 21 -4.69 11.63 9.05
N MET A 22 -3.52 11.49 9.67
CA MET A 22 -2.33 12.31 9.47
C MET A 22 -1.23 11.47 8.80
N THR A 23 -0.79 11.91 7.62
CA THR A 23 0.21 11.20 6.81
C THR A 23 1.33 12.11 6.29
N GLU A 24 1.42 13.35 6.78
CA GLU A 24 2.41 14.35 6.33
C GLU A 24 3.86 13.84 6.47
N ASN A 25 4.13 13.06 7.52
CA ASN A 25 5.45 12.48 7.79
C ASN A 25 5.53 10.98 7.45
N ALA A 26 4.53 10.46 6.71
CA ALA A 26 4.45 9.05 6.41
C ALA A 26 5.59 8.63 5.48
N ARG A 27 6.47 7.74 5.96
CA ARG A 27 7.65 7.28 5.20
C ARG A 27 8.16 5.92 5.65
N PHE A 28 8.74 5.20 4.72
CA PHE A 28 9.52 3.99 5.00
C PHE A 28 10.97 4.35 5.33
N TYR A 29 11.60 3.52 6.18
CA TYR A 29 13.03 3.61 6.48
C TYR A 29 13.61 2.20 6.72
N PRO A 30 14.46 1.66 5.82
CA PRO A 30 14.76 2.20 4.49
C PRO A 30 13.52 2.28 3.59
N ASP A 31 13.55 3.14 2.59
CA ASP A 31 12.48 3.31 1.57
C ASP A 31 12.62 2.33 0.40
N SER A 32 13.48 1.33 0.54
CA SER A 32 13.81 0.39 -0.52
C SER A 32 14.10 -1.03 -0.04
N LEU A 33 13.93 -1.97 -0.96
CA LEU A 33 14.10 -3.40 -0.79
C LEU A 33 14.74 -3.97 -2.06
N ILE A 34 15.70 -4.88 -1.90
CA ILE A 34 16.25 -5.68 -3.00
C ILE A 34 15.64 -7.09 -2.93
N ILE A 35 15.09 -7.56 -4.05
CA ILE A 35 14.56 -8.93 -4.20
C ILE A 35 15.29 -9.67 -5.31
N SER A 36 15.25 -11.00 -5.27
CA SER A 36 15.73 -11.84 -6.36
C SER A 36 14.63 -11.99 -7.41
N ALA A 37 14.97 -11.84 -8.69
CA ALA A 37 14.14 -12.21 -9.82
C ALA A 37 14.59 -13.59 -10.34
N TYR A 38 13.64 -14.50 -10.49
CA TYR A 38 13.88 -15.86 -10.94
C TYR A 38 13.38 -16.02 -12.38
N THR A 39 14.23 -16.51 -13.27
CA THR A 39 13.82 -16.89 -14.64
C THR A 39 12.92 -18.12 -14.60
N ASP A 40 13.31 -19.10 -13.77
CA ASP A 40 12.54 -20.30 -13.47
C ASP A 40 12.35 -20.39 -11.96
N ILE A 41 11.09 -20.52 -11.51
CA ILE A 41 10.81 -20.68 -10.08
C ILE A 41 11.28 -22.09 -9.68
N PRO A 42 12.20 -22.23 -8.70
CA PRO A 42 12.68 -23.54 -8.27
C PRO A 42 11.53 -24.44 -7.82
N GLU A 43 11.53 -25.70 -8.27
CA GLU A 43 10.58 -26.72 -7.80
C GLU A 43 10.89 -27.14 -6.35
N GLU A 44 12.17 -27.11 -5.98
CA GLU A 44 12.60 -27.39 -4.61
C GLU A 44 12.19 -26.27 -3.65
N PRO A 45 11.82 -26.60 -2.40
CA PRO A 45 11.52 -25.60 -1.40
C PRO A 45 12.74 -24.70 -1.16
N MET A 46 12.54 -23.40 -1.23
CA MET A 46 13.59 -22.45 -0.90
C MET A 46 13.84 -22.50 0.62
N ASP A 47 15.10 -22.46 1.06
CA ASP A 47 15.48 -22.51 2.49
C ASP A 47 14.76 -21.49 3.38
N SER A 48 14.20 -20.44 2.78
CA SER A 48 13.31 -19.48 3.40
C SER A 48 12.15 -19.20 2.44
N ASP A 49 10.96 -19.72 2.73
CA ASP A 49 9.70 -19.37 2.05
C ASP A 49 9.09 -18.07 2.63
N PHE A 50 9.82 -17.37 3.51
CA PHE A 50 9.36 -16.11 4.07
C PHE A 50 9.33 -15.02 2.99
N PRO A 51 8.27 -14.20 2.94
CA PRO A 51 8.16 -13.13 1.98
C PRO A 51 9.25 -12.08 2.22
N TYR A 52 9.65 -11.39 1.14
CA TYR A 52 10.38 -10.14 1.28
C TYR A 52 9.44 -9.09 1.90
N GLN A 53 9.92 -8.41 2.94
CA GLN A 53 9.13 -7.40 3.64
C GLN A 53 9.93 -6.13 3.90
N SER A 54 9.27 -4.99 3.79
CA SER A 54 9.79 -3.72 4.28
C SER A 54 9.70 -3.62 5.81
N ASN A 55 10.32 -2.59 6.37
CA ASN A 55 9.93 -2.09 7.69
C ASN A 55 8.51 -1.51 7.66
N GLN A 56 7.90 -1.41 8.84
CA GLN A 56 6.62 -0.74 9.00
C GLN A 56 6.74 0.73 8.56
N ILE A 57 5.77 1.23 7.80
CA ILE A 57 5.70 2.67 7.51
C ILE A 57 5.58 3.46 8.82
N SER A 58 6.42 4.49 8.97
CA SER A 58 6.42 5.38 10.13
C SER A 58 5.68 6.68 9.80
N GLY A 59 5.28 7.45 10.82
CA GLY A 59 4.69 8.78 10.62
C GLY A 59 3.22 8.78 10.17
N VAL A 60 2.51 7.68 10.41
CA VAL A 60 1.06 7.55 10.20
C VAL A 60 0.37 7.58 11.55
N ASP A 61 -0.58 8.49 11.71
CA ASP A 61 -1.47 8.54 12.87
C ASP A 61 -2.92 8.68 12.38
N GLY A 62 -3.86 8.00 13.02
CA GLY A 62 -5.23 8.01 12.57
C GLY A 62 -6.16 7.21 13.47
N THR A 63 -7.47 7.50 13.34
CA THR A 63 -8.51 6.78 14.06
C THR A 63 -8.53 5.32 13.63
N ALA A 64 -8.35 4.41 14.58
CA ALA A 64 -8.31 2.99 14.30
C ALA A 64 -9.66 2.47 13.76
N PRO A 65 -9.66 1.51 12.83
CA PRO A 65 -8.49 0.86 12.24
C PRO A 65 -7.90 1.66 11.08
N VAL A 66 -6.59 1.94 11.15
CA VAL A 66 -5.82 2.39 9.98
C VAL A 66 -5.49 1.18 9.11
N ARG A 67 -5.70 1.30 7.80
CA ARG A 67 -5.54 0.23 6.81
C ARG A 67 -4.62 0.70 5.68
N TYR A 68 -3.99 -0.27 5.03
CA TYR A 68 -2.98 -0.07 4.00
C TYR A 68 -3.30 -0.93 2.78
N THR A 69 -3.13 -0.38 1.59
CA THR A 69 -3.33 -1.12 0.33
C THR A 69 -2.41 -0.57 -0.74
N VAL A 70 -1.68 -1.45 -1.41
CA VAL A 70 -0.94 -1.07 -2.63
C VAL A 70 -1.96 -0.82 -3.72
N VAL A 71 -1.88 0.35 -4.37
CA VAL A 71 -2.84 0.75 -5.41
C VAL A 71 -2.23 0.85 -6.80
N ALA A 72 -0.91 1.00 -6.88
CA ALA A 72 -0.16 0.91 -8.12
C ALA A 72 1.26 0.42 -7.85
N VAL A 73 1.82 -0.27 -8.84
CA VAL A 73 3.23 -0.62 -8.92
C VAL A 73 3.70 -0.18 -10.30
N HIS A 74 4.58 0.81 -10.34
CA HIS A 74 5.18 1.29 -11.59
C HIS A 74 6.46 0.54 -11.85
N SER A 75 6.79 0.30 -13.11
CA SER A 75 8.00 -0.42 -13.52
C SER A 75 8.78 0.35 -14.58
N ASP A 76 10.10 0.25 -14.53
CA ASP A 76 10.98 0.82 -15.56
C ASP A 76 11.21 -0.11 -16.76
N ASN A 77 10.82 -1.38 -16.63
CA ASN A 77 10.99 -2.44 -17.62
C ASN A 77 9.70 -2.75 -18.42
N GLY A 78 8.64 -1.97 -18.21
CA GLY A 78 7.35 -2.13 -18.90
C GLY A 78 6.47 -3.27 -18.38
N PHE A 79 6.83 -3.90 -17.26
CA PHE A 79 6.00 -4.90 -16.59
C PHE A 79 4.78 -4.27 -15.92
N ASP A 80 3.57 -4.61 -16.38
CA ASP A 80 2.30 -4.00 -15.96
C ASP A 80 1.54 -4.79 -14.88
N LYS A 81 2.06 -5.95 -14.48
CA LYS A 81 1.42 -6.86 -13.50
C LYS A 81 1.99 -6.76 -12.08
N GLY A 82 2.72 -5.70 -11.75
CA GLY A 82 3.35 -5.55 -10.43
C GLY A 82 2.36 -5.67 -9.26
N LEU A 83 1.12 -5.20 -9.44
CA LEU A 83 0.07 -5.25 -8.43
C LEU A 83 -0.39 -6.68 -8.08
N GLU A 84 -0.11 -7.67 -8.93
CA GLU A 84 -0.39 -9.09 -8.63
C GLU A 84 0.58 -9.68 -7.59
N TYR A 85 1.72 -9.04 -7.36
CA TYR A 85 2.82 -9.61 -6.55
C TYR A 85 3.17 -8.76 -5.32
N VAL A 86 2.84 -7.47 -5.32
CA VAL A 86 3.17 -6.54 -4.24
C VAL A 86 1.91 -6.21 -3.45
N SER A 87 1.94 -6.45 -2.15
CA SER A 87 0.83 -6.15 -1.25
C SER A 87 1.28 -5.33 -0.03
N ALA A 88 0.32 -4.90 0.79
CA ALA A 88 0.59 -4.26 2.06
C ALA A 88 -0.02 -5.07 3.20
N THR A 89 0.75 -5.28 4.26
CA THR A 89 0.27 -5.93 5.49
C THR A 89 -0.64 -4.99 6.27
N ARG A 90 -1.38 -5.55 7.25
CA ARG A 90 -2.26 -4.78 8.13
C ARG A 90 -1.52 -3.71 8.95
N ASP A 91 -0.26 -3.94 9.30
CA ASP A 91 0.58 -2.98 10.03
C ASP A 91 1.28 -1.97 9.13
N GLY A 92 1.19 -2.11 7.79
CA GLY A 92 1.72 -1.13 6.84
C GLY A 92 3.14 -1.43 6.36
N ARG A 93 3.49 -2.72 6.22
CA ARG A 93 4.69 -3.18 5.52
C ARG A 93 4.34 -3.50 4.07
N ILE A 94 5.27 -3.26 3.15
CA ILE A 94 5.21 -3.80 1.80
C ILE A 94 5.68 -5.25 1.83
N GLU A 95 4.94 -6.14 1.18
CA GLU A 95 5.18 -7.58 1.18
C GLU A 95 5.18 -8.14 -0.25
N ILE A 96 6.15 -9.01 -0.53
CA ILE A 96 6.29 -9.74 -1.81
C ILE A 96 6.62 -11.20 -1.49
N MET A 97 5.77 -12.13 -1.95
CA MET A 97 6.03 -13.56 -1.78
C MET A 97 7.32 -13.97 -2.48
N ARG A 98 8.17 -14.77 -1.81
CA ARG A 98 9.47 -15.14 -2.37
C ARG A 98 9.38 -15.87 -3.70
N LYS A 99 8.39 -16.74 -3.84
CA LYS A 99 8.00 -17.34 -5.12
C LYS A 99 7.11 -16.37 -5.89
N HIS A 100 7.72 -15.57 -6.75
CA HIS A 100 7.03 -14.60 -7.62
C HIS A 100 7.53 -14.67 -9.06
N LYS A 101 6.82 -14.01 -9.98
CA LYS A 101 7.22 -13.87 -11.38
C LYS A 101 7.54 -12.42 -11.78
N MET A 102 7.78 -11.54 -10.79
CA MET A 102 8.29 -10.20 -11.08
C MET A 102 9.68 -10.32 -11.76
N PRO A 103 9.86 -9.76 -12.96
CA PRO A 103 11.14 -9.78 -13.66
C PRO A 103 12.15 -8.82 -13.01
N ALA A 104 13.43 -8.95 -13.38
CA ALA A 104 14.45 -7.99 -12.98
C ALA A 104 14.12 -6.57 -13.48
N GLY A 105 14.36 -5.58 -12.64
CA GLY A 105 13.99 -4.18 -12.91
C GLY A 105 13.82 -3.37 -11.63
N ASN A 106 13.47 -2.10 -11.81
CA ASN A 106 13.14 -1.20 -10.70
C ASN A 106 11.64 -0.91 -10.70
N TYR A 107 11.07 -0.93 -9.50
CA TYR A 107 9.66 -0.67 -9.27
C TYR A 107 9.46 0.38 -8.19
N SER A 108 8.40 1.17 -8.32
CA SER A 108 7.94 2.10 -7.28
C SER A 108 6.49 1.79 -6.91
N VAL A 109 6.15 1.97 -5.63
CA VAL A 109 4.88 1.56 -5.05
C VAL A 109 4.08 2.77 -4.60
N ASP A 110 2.83 2.85 -5.06
CA ASP A 110 1.85 3.80 -4.52
C ASP A 110 1.04 3.12 -3.42
N LEU A 111 1.06 3.69 -2.22
CA LEU A 111 0.37 3.14 -1.06
C LEU A 111 -0.83 4.00 -0.67
N ARG A 112 -2.02 3.39 -0.61
CA ARG A 112 -3.19 3.98 0.02
C ARG A 112 -3.18 3.69 1.51
N ILE A 113 -3.35 4.74 2.30
CA ILE A 113 -3.55 4.70 3.74
C ILE A 113 -4.94 5.24 4.02
N TYR A 114 -5.75 4.52 4.80
CA TYR A 114 -7.13 4.91 5.01
C TYR A 114 -7.69 4.45 6.36
N THR A 115 -8.63 5.23 6.87
CA THR A 115 -9.54 4.88 7.96
C THR A 115 -10.94 4.68 7.35
N GLU A 116 -11.99 4.61 8.18
CA GLU A 116 -13.37 4.58 7.70
C GLU A 116 -13.72 5.83 6.88
N ASP A 117 -13.33 7.01 7.36
CA ASP A 117 -13.78 8.29 6.82
C ASP A 117 -12.75 9.01 5.94
N HIS A 118 -11.47 8.65 6.07
CA HIS A 118 -10.35 9.35 5.44
C HIS A 118 -9.51 8.40 4.60
N SER A 119 -9.00 8.88 3.47
CA SER A 119 -8.12 8.10 2.58
C SER A 119 -7.14 9.01 1.86
N VAL A 120 -5.87 8.62 1.85
CA VAL A 120 -4.77 9.30 1.15
C VAL A 120 -3.96 8.26 0.37
N VAL A 121 -3.53 8.62 -0.84
CA VAL A 121 -2.54 7.84 -1.60
C VAL A 121 -1.20 8.57 -1.54
N ILE A 122 -0.16 7.87 -1.13
CA ILE A 122 1.22 8.36 -1.15
C ILE A 122 1.91 7.71 -2.37
N PRO A 123 2.16 8.48 -3.44
CA PRO A 123 2.78 7.95 -4.65
C PRO A 123 4.26 7.66 -4.43
N GLU A 124 4.78 6.65 -5.13
CA GLU A 124 6.20 6.27 -5.20
C GLU A 124 6.90 6.19 -3.84
N CYS A 125 6.16 5.80 -2.80
CA CYS A 125 6.60 5.88 -1.40
C CYS A 125 7.60 4.79 -1.00
N PHE A 126 7.72 3.73 -1.81
CA PHE A 126 8.62 2.61 -1.57
C PHE A 126 9.19 2.10 -2.90
N LYS A 127 10.46 1.70 -2.89
CA LYS A 127 11.20 1.23 -4.08
C LYS A 127 11.56 -0.24 -3.95
N ILE A 128 11.44 -0.98 -5.04
CA ILE A 128 11.84 -2.38 -5.11
C ILE A 128 12.83 -2.52 -6.26
N THR A 129 14.00 -3.09 -6.00
CA THR A 129 14.96 -3.46 -7.03
C THR A 129 15.01 -4.98 -7.13
N ALA A 130 14.46 -5.53 -8.21
CA ALA A 130 14.55 -6.95 -8.50
C ALA A 130 15.80 -7.22 -9.33
N ARG A 131 16.68 -8.10 -8.85
CA ARG A 131 17.93 -8.48 -9.52
C ARG A 131 17.89 -9.93 -9.92
N GLU A 132 18.38 -10.26 -11.11
CA GLU A 132 18.56 -11.65 -11.50
C GLU A 132 19.46 -12.34 -10.47
N GLU A 133 19.02 -13.50 -9.99
CA GLU A 133 19.85 -14.32 -9.13
C GLU A 133 20.95 -14.96 -9.97
N THR A 134 22.19 -14.51 -9.77
CA THR A 134 23.35 -15.20 -10.31
C THR A 134 23.62 -16.38 -9.38
N ILE A 135 23.33 -17.60 -9.84
CA ILE A 135 23.77 -18.81 -9.15
C ILE A 135 25.28 -18.90 -9.39
N GLU A 136 26.08 -18.43 -8.43
CA GLU A 136 27.53 -18.67 -8.38
C GLU A 136 27.84 -20.11 -7.91
#